data_AF-A0A7Y3GIF7-F1
#
_entry.id   AF-A0A7Y3GIF7-F1
#
_cell.length_a   1.000
_cell.length_b   1.000
_cell.length_c   1.000
_cell.angle_alpha   90.00
_cell.angle_beta   90.00
_cell.angle_gamma   90.00
#
_symmetry.space_group_name_H-M   'P 1'
#
loop_
_entity.id
_entity.type
_entity.pdbx_description
1 polymer ?
#
loop_
_entity_poly.entity_id
_entity_poly.type
_entity_poly.pdbx_seq_one_letter_code
_entity_poly.pdbx_strand_id
1 'polypeptide(L)'
;IFAVAEGYPDLKANQNFSELQAELAEIEDQIQMARRYYNGTVRNLNIQVESFPGNVIAGVFKFTRAEFFEIEDPSERAVPKVSF
;
A
#
# COMPACT_ATOMS: atom_id res chain seq x y z
N ILE A 1 -10.95 47.23 1.07
CA ILE A 1 -10.11 46.52 2.05
C ILE A 1 -10.93 45.34 2.57
N PHE A 2 -10.43 44.11 2.38
CA PHE A 2 -10.97 42.80 2.80
C PHE A 2 -12.43 42.49 2.39
N ALA A 3 -12.71 42.01 1.18
CA ALA A 3 -12.44 40.65 0.65
C ALA A 3 -13.25 39.55 1.36
N VAL A 4 -14.43 39.27 0.78
CA VAL A 4 -14.97 37.93 0.44
C VAL A 4 -14.40 36.76 1.25
N ALA A 5 -14.65 36.74 2.56
CA ALA A 5 -14.31 35.61 3.43
C ALA A 5 -15.46 35.15 4.32
N GLU A 6 -16.60 35.86 4.34
CA GLU A 6 -17.71 35.57 5.27
C GLU A 6 -18.74 34.57 4.71
N GLY A 7 -18.49 33.96 3.56
CA GLY A 7 -19.54 33.25 2.81
C GLY A 7 -19.75 31.78 3.15
N TYR A 8 -18.70 30.94 3.21
CA TYR A 8 -18.93 29.49 3.10
C TYR A 8 -17.87 28.63 3.81
N PRO A 9 -17.95 28.47 5.14
CA PRO A 9 -17.22 27.44 5.87
C PRO A 9 -17.46 26.05 5.26
N ASP A 10 -18.70 25.79 4.81
CA ASP A 10 -19.11 24.51 4.23
C ASP A 10 -18.44 24.22 2.88
N LEU A 11 -18.26 25.21 2.01
CA LEU A 11 -17.52 25.02 0.75
C LEU A 11 -16.04 24.74 0.99
N LYS A 12 -15.43 25.43 1.96
CA LYS A 12 -14.03 25.21 2.33
C LYS A 12 -13.83 23.84 2.98
N ALA A 13 -14.76 23.42 3.84
CA ALA A 13 -14.75 22.08 4.44
C ALA A 13 -14.95 20.99 3.38
N ASN A 14 -15.84 21.20 2.40
CA ASN A 14 -16.09 20.25 1.32
C ASN A 14 -14.86 20.09 0.40
N GLN A 15 -14.21 21.20 0.03
CA GLN A 15 -12.97 21.16 -0.75
C GLN A 15 -11.83 20.43 -0.01
N ASN A 16 -11.58 20.79 1.26
CA ASN A 16 -10.55 20.13 2.08
C ASN A 16 -10.84 18.63 2.27
N PHE A 17 -12.11 18.26 2.43
CA PHE A 17 -12.53 16.87 2.57
C PHE A 17 -12.35 16.06 1.29
N SER A 18 -12.67 16.66 0.14
CA SER A 18 -12.46 16.06 -1.18
C SER A 18 -10.97 15.84 -1.46
N GLU A 19 -10.12 16.81 -1.11
CA GLU A 19 -8.66 16.69 -1.22
C GLU A 19 -8.12 15.58 -0.33
N LEU A 20 -8.55 15.51 0.93
CA LEU A 20 -8.15 14.44 1.84
C LEU A 20 -8.58 13.05 1.34
N GLN A 21 -9.79 12.89 0.81
CA GLN A 21 -10.21 11.62 0.24
C GLN A 21 -9.37 11.23 -0.98
N ALA A 22 -9.00 12.19 -1.83
CA ALA A 22 -8.14 11.93 -2.98
C ALA A 22 -6.73 11.49 -2.53
N GLU A 23 -6.16 12.15 -1.53
CA GLU A 23 -4.85 11.79 -0.96
C GLU A 23 -4.88 10.40 -0.31
N LEU A 24 -5.93 10.07 0.45
CA LEU A 24 -6.10 8.73 1.02
C LEU A 24 -6.22 7.64 -0.05
N ALA A 25 -6.92 7.92 -1.15
CA ALA A 25 -7.03 7.00 -2.27
C ALA A 25 -5.67 6.79 -2.98
N GLU A 26 -4.88 7.86 -3.14
CA GLU A 26 -3.53 7.78 -3.69
C GLU A 26 -2.59 6.97 -2.79
N ILE A 27 -2.63 7.21 -1.47
CA ILE A 27 -1.84 6.44 -0.50
C ILE A 27 -2.22 4.95 -0.54
N GLU A 28 -3.51 4.61 -0.63
CA GLU A 28 -3.95 3.21 -0.72
C GLU A 28 -3.42 2.55 -2.01
N ASP A 29 -3.45 3.22 -3.16
CA ASP A 29 -2.85 2.68 -4.39
C ASP A 29 -1.34 2.43 -4.23
N GLN A 30 -0.61 3.37 -3.61
CA GLN A 30 0.81 3.20 -3.31
C GLN A 30 1.08 2.00 -2.39
N ILE A 31 0.26 1.82 -1.34
CA ILE A 31 0.35 0.66 -0.43
C ILE A 31 0.12 -0.65 -1.22
N GLN A 32 -0.87 -0.67 -2.10
CA GLN A 32 -1.15 -1.83 -2.94
C GLN A 32 0.00 -2.14 -3.91
N MET A 33 0.58 -1.11 -4.53
CA MET A 33 1.77 -1.25 -5.37
C MET A 33 2.96 -1.82 -4.59
N ALA A 34 3.24 -1.27 -3.40
CA ALA A 34 4.32 -1.73 -2.54
C ALA A 34 4.14 -3.21 -2.15
N ARG A 35 2.92 -3.62 -1.80
CA ARG A 35 2.61 -5.03 -1.51
C ARG A 35 2.85 -5.93 -2.72
N ARG A 36 2.38 -5.55 -3.90
CA ARG A 36 2.61 -6.31 -5.14
C ARG A 36 4.11 -6.45 -5.43
N TYR A 37 4.86 -5.38 -5.25
CA TYR A 37 6.31 -5.38 -5.46
C TYR A 37 7.05 -6.29 -4.48
N TYR A 38 6.73 -6.19 -3.18
CA TYR A 38 7.28 -7.07 -2.16
C TYR A 38 7.00 -8.54 -2.47
N ASN A 39 5.73 -8.89 -2.73
CA ASN A 39 5.34 -10.26 -3.05
C ASN A 39 5.98 -10.77 -4.35
N GLY A 40 6.14 -9.91 -5.36
CA GLY A 40 6.88 -10.25 -6.57
C GLY A 40 8.34 -10.62 -6.29
N THR A 41 8.98 -9.88 -5.38
CA THR A 41 10.38 -10.11 -4.98
C THR A 41 10.51 -11.38 -4.15
N VAL A 42 9.63 -11.60 -3.17
CA VAL A 42 9.55 -12.83 -2.37
C VAL A 42 9.33 -14.04 -3.27
N ARG A 43 8.44 -13.95 -4.25
CA ARG A 43 8.22 -15.04 -5.21
C ARG A 43 9.50 -15.40 -5.95
N ASN A 44 10.21 -14.39 -6.47
CA ASN A 44 11.45 -14.61 -7.21
C ASN A 44 12.53 -15.25 -6.31
N LEU A 45 12.67 -14.78 -5.07
CA LEU A 45 13.58 -15.37 -4.09
C LEU A 45 13.21 -16.83 -3.82
N ASN A 46 11.94 -17.11 -3.53
CA ASN A 46 11.47 -18.45 -3.21
C ASN A 46 11.70 -19.42 -4.39
N ILE A 47 11.42 -18.97 -5.62
CA ILE A 47 11.71 -19.76 -6.83
C ILE A 47 13.21 -20.08 -6.92
N GLN A 48 14.09 -19.11 -6.66
CA GLN A 48 15.54 -19.33 -6.70
C GLN A 48 16.02 -20.29 -5.61
N VAL A 49 15.50 -20.15 -4.39
CA VAL A 49 15.82 -21.03 -3.25
C VAL A 49 15.32 -22.45 -3.47
N GLU A 50 14.23 -22.65 -4.20
CA GLU A 50 13.62 -23.98 -4.40
C GLU A 50 14.04 -24.67 -5.70
N SER A 51 14.52 -23.92 -6.70
CA SER A 51 14.86 -24.43 -8.03
C SER A 51 16.34 -24.74 -8.18
N PHE A 52 16.68 -25.76 -8.96
CA PHE A 52 18.08 -26.03 -9.33
C PHE A 52 18.61 -24.93 -10.28
N PRO A 53 19.86 -24.45 -10.11
CA PRO A 53 20.87 -24.85 -9.12
C PRO A 53 20.80 -24.06 -7.79
N GLY A 54 19.89 -23.09 -7.67
CA GLY A 54 19.83 -22.19 -6.52
C GLY A 54 19.54 -22.88 -5.19
N ASN A 55 18.78 -23.98 -5.18
CA ASN A 55 18.54 -24.79 -3.97
C ASN A 55 19.80 -25.39 -3.34
N VAL A 56 20.83 -25.72 -4.13
CA VAL A 56 22.12 -26.22 -3.62
C VAL A 56 22.87 -25.09 -2.92
N ILE A 57 22.97 -23.93 -3.57
CA ILE A 57 23.60 -22.73 -3.01
C ILE A 57 22.84 -22.29 -1.74
N ALA A 58 21.51 -22.30 -1.79
CA ALA A 58 20.65 -21.98 -0.66
C ALA A 58 20.88 -22.92 0.52
N GLY A 59 21.04 -24.22 0.29
CA GLY A 59 21.38 -25.19 1.34
C GLY A 59 22.75 -24.91 1.98
N VAL A 60 23.78 -24.62 1.17
CA VAL A 60 25.14 -24.35 1.67
C VAL A 60 25.22 -23.06 2.48
N PHE A 61 24.56 -22.00 2.00
CA PHE A 61 24.59 -20.66 2.63
C PHE A 61 23.39 -20.39 3.56
N LYS A 62 22.52 -21.38 3.78
CA LYS A 62 21.30 -21.29 4.61
C LYS A 62 20.33 -20.19 4.19
N PHE A 63 20.19 -19.95 2.89
CA PHE A 63 19.10 -19.10 2.40
C PHE A 63 17.77 -19.84 2.53
N THR A 64 16.77 -19.17 3.12
CA THR A 64 15.44 -19.72 3.35
C THR A 64 14.40 -18.97 2.52
N ARG A 65 13.21 -19.57 2.39
CA ARG A 65 12.05 -18.88 1.81
C ARG A 65 11.70 -17.66 2.65
N ALA A 66 11.22 -16.62 1.98
CA ALA A 66 10.54 -15.50 2.62
C ALA A 66 9.02 -15.70 2.56
N GLU A 67 8.33 -15.14 3.53
CA GLU A 67 6.86 -15.16 3.60
C GLU A 67 6.27 -14.08 2.70
N PHE A 68 5.10 -14.37 2.11
CA PHE A 68 4.36 -13.35 1.38
C PHE A 68 3.69 -12.39 2.35
N PHE A 69 3.57 -11.13 1.96
CA PHE A 69 2.73 -10.17 2.63
C PHE A 69 1.29 -10.41 2.14
N GLU A 70 0.54 -11.16 2.93
CA GLU A 70 -0.88 -11.43 2.70
C GLU A 70 -1.74 -10.54 3.59
N ILE A 71 -2.92 -10.19 3.10
CA ILE A 71 -3.97 -9.60 3.94
C ILE A 71 -4.89 -10.75 4.33
N GLU A 72 -5.09 -10.93 5.63
CA GLU A 72 -6.03 -11.92 6.16
C GLU A 72 -7.47 -11.43 6.08
N ASP A 73 -7.71 -10.14 6.36
CA ASP A 73 -9.04 -9.52 6.27
C ASP A 73 -9.16 -8.58 5.06
N PRO A 74 -9.98 -8.90 4.05
CA PRO A 74 -10.23 -8.04 2.89
C PRO A 74 -10.64 -6.60 3.24
N SER A 75 -11.18 -6.35 4.44
CA SER A 75 -11.54 -5.02 4.93
C SER A 75 -10.34 -4.08 5.04
N GLU A 76 -9.12 -4.61 5.22
CA GLU A 76 -7.87 -3.84 5.32
C GLU A 76 -7.43 -3.19 3.99
N ARG A 77 -8.13 -3.47 2.88
CA ARG A 77 -7.92 -2.81 1.57
C ARG A 77 -8.85 -1.63 1.33
N ALA A 78 -9.78 -1.38 2.25
CA ALA A 78 -10.75 -0.31 2.09
C ALA A 78 -10.08 1.03 2.35
N VAL A 79 -10.26 1.99 1.42
CA VAL A 79 -9.87 3.38 1.65
C VAL A 79 -10.58 3.87 2.93
N PRO A 80 -9.85 4.42 3.92
CA PRO A 80 -10.45 4.91 5.15
C PRO A 80 -11.52 5.96 4.88
N LYS A 81 -12.69 5.79 5.49
CA LYS A 81 -13.76 6.80 5.42
C LYS A 81 -13.53 7.86 6.49
N VAL A 82 -13.35 9.10 6.07
CA VAL A 82 -13.31 10.25 6.99
C VAL A 82 -14.74 10.77 7.17
N SER A 83 -15.16 11.03 8.41
CA SER A 83 -16.45 11.65 8.74
C SER A 83 -16.23 12.75 9.77
N PHE A 84 -16.92 13.89 9.61
CA PHE A 84 -16.94 15.01 10.56
C PHE A 84 -18.35 15.21 11.13
#